data_AF-H5XQE5-F1
#
_entry.id   AF-H5XQE5-F1
#
_cell.length_a   1.000
_cell.length_b   1.000
_cell.length_c   1.000
_cell.angle_alpha   90.00
_cell.angle_beta   90.00
_cell.angle_gamma   90.00
#
_symmetry.space_group_name_H-M   'P 1'
#
loop_
_entity.id
_entity.type
_entity.pdbx_description
1 polymer ?
#
loop_
_entity_poly.entity_id
_entity_poly.type
_entity_poly.pdbx_seq_one_letter_code
_entity_poly.pdbx_strand_id
1 'polypeptide(L)'
;MAQLRREASLLPWLAPRLPLRIPVPELTGGAAVVSRHELVPGEPLAAFTPTNGRCLGRFLKALHGCSVDDAVRHGLLPASEAALDLADDLTRFRQTVLPLVPAEWESEARAVLDRVHTFPFDTVVHGDLGPEHALTSGDVITGVIDFGDARCGDAAMDFSWTLHGTPEAFADAVAEEYGVTPAQRERAAVWHRLSPWYEVSRGLHVDDPDMVRDGLHGLVSRLRTP
;
A
#
# COMPACT_ATOMS: atom_id res chain seq x y z
N MET A 1 -8.90 7.02 16.70
CA MET A 1 -8.98 8.51 16.81
C MET A 1 -7.73 9.22 16.29
N ALA A 2 -6.52 8.74 16.59
CA ALA A 2 -5.29 9.37 16.08
C ALA A 2 -5.20 9.33 14.54
N GLN A 3 -5.50 8.18 13.93
CA GLN A 3 -5.51 7.98 12.47
C GLN A 3 -6.43 8.98 11.73
N LEU A 4 -7.71 9.06 12.11
CA LEU A 4 -8.66 10.02 11.51
C LEU A 4 -8.18 11.48 11.59
N ARG A 5 -7.48 11.87 12.67
CA ARG A 5 -6.91 13.22 12.79
C ARG A 5 -5.70 13.43 11.89
N ARG A 6 -4.87 12.40 11.70
CA ARG A 6 -3.75 12.44 10.74
C ARG A 6 -4.29 12.63 9.32
N GLU A 7 -5.25 11.80 8.90
CA GLU A 7 -5.86 11.92 7.57
C GLU A 7 -6.50 13.29 7.33
N ALA A 8 -7.29 13.79 8.30
CA ALA A 8 -7.92 15.11 8.20
C ALA A 8 -6.94 16.28 8.15
N SER A 9 -5.69 16.08 8.56
CA SER A 9 -4.61 17.07 8.42
C SER A 9 -3.84 16.86 7.11
N LEU A 10 -3.59 15.61 6.73
CA LEU A 10 -2.72 15.24 5.61
C LEU A 10 -3.41 15.38 4.26
N LEU A 11 -4.63 14.85 4.13
CA LEU A 11 -5.29 14.74 2.84
C LEU A 11 -5.71 16.08 2.24
N PRO A 12 -6.17 17.10 2.99
CA PRO A 12 -6.39 18.44 2.44
C PRO A 12 -5.10 19.07 1.89
N TRP A 13 -3.95 18.74 2.47
CA TRP A 13 -2.65 19.19 1.97
C TRP A 13 -2.20 18.39 0.73
N LEU A 14 -2.42 17.07 0.70
CA LEU A 14 -2.06 16.24 -0.47
C LEU A 14 -2.95 16.52 -1.68
N ALA A 15 -4.27 16.67 -1.50
CA ALA A 15 -5.24 16.78 -2.59
C ALA A 15 -4.86 17.75 -3.73
N PRO A 16 -4.44 19.01 -3.48
CA PRO A 16 -4.06 19.93 -4.56
C PRO A 16 -2.73 19.58 -5.26
N ARG A 17 -1.96 18.61 -4.75
CA ARG A 17 -0.66 18.17 -5.28
C ARG A 17 -0.77 16.92 -6.15
N LEU A 18 -1.92 16.25 -6.14
CA LEU A 18 -2.12 14.98 -6.84
C LEU A 18 -2.95 15.18 -8.12
N PRO A 19 -2.67 14.40 -9.19
CA PRO A 19 -3.39 14.51 -10.45
C PRO A 19 -4.77 13.82 -10.43
N LEU A 20 -5.06 13.05 -9.37
CA LEU A 20 -6.32 12.34 -9.17
C LEU A 20 -7.01 12.85 -7.91
N ARG A 21 -8.33 12.71 -7.87
CA ARG A 21 -9.11 13.02 -6.67
C ARG A 21 -8.77 12.03 -5.57
N ILE A 22 -8.70 12.56 -4.34
CA ILE A 22 -8.60 11.78 -3.11
C ILE A 22 -9.66 12.27 -2.12
N PRO A 23 -10.04 11.50 -1.10
CA PRO A 23 -10.89 11.98 -0.02
C PRO A 23 -10.29 13.22 0.65
N VAL A 24 -11.13 14.23 0.92
CA VAL A 24 -10.75 15.40 1.73
C VAL A 24 -11.65 15.38 2.97
N PRO A 25 -11.18 14.81 4.10
CA PRO A 25 -12.02 14.60 5.26
C PRO A 25 -12.19 15.87 6.08
N GLU A 26 -13.43 16.11 6.49
CA GLU A 26 -13.84 17.07 7.50
C GLU A 26 -14.21 16.32 8.78
N LEU A 27 -13.56 16.69 9.88
CA LEU A 27 -13.89 16.14 11.20
C LEU A 27 -15.03 16.92 11.83
N THR A 28 -16.08 16.20 12.20
CA THR A 28 -17.27 16.74 12.86
C THR A 28 -17.54 15.98 14.17
N GLY A 29 -18.38 16.55 15.05
CA GLY A 29 -18.76 15.93 16.32
C GLY A 29 -17.87 16.33 17.51
N GLY A 30 -18.41 16.15 18.72
CA GLY A 30 -17.74 16.46 20.00
C GLY A 30 -17.01 15.25 20.57
N ALA A 31 -17.66 14.52 21.49
CA ALA A 31 -17.07 13.34 22.14
C ALA A 31 -16.81 12.16 21.19
N ALA A 32 -17.61 12.03 20.13
CA ALA A 32 -17.39 11.07 19.04
C ALA A 32 -17.02 11.84 17.76
N VAL A 33 -15.75 11.74 17.36
CA VAL A 33 -15.27 12.36 16.12
C VAL A 33 -15.77 11.52 14.94
N VAL A 34 -16.44 12.18 14.00
CA VAL A 34 -16.93 11.61 12.75
C VAL A 34 -16.16 12.25 11.60
N SER A 35 -15.51 11.43 10.78
CA SER A 35 -14.90 11.85 9.53
C SER A 35 -15.91 11.76 8.39
N ARG A 36 -16.04 12.81 7.59
CA ARG A 36 -16.90 12.85 6.39
C ARG A 36 -16.13 13.52 5.25
N HIS A 37 -16.32 13.05 4.03
CA HIS A 37 -15.76 13.70 2.84
C HIS A 37 -16.77 13.60 1.70
N GLU A 38 -16.57 14.42 0.67
CA GLU A 38 -17.28 14.23 -0.60
C GLU A 38 -16.91 12.85 -1.20
N LEU A 39 -17.90 12.15 -1.72
CA LEU A 39 -17.67 10.86 -2.36
C LEU A 39 -16.74 11.04 -3.57
N VAL A 40 -15.65 10.26 -3.59
CA VAL A 40 -14.85 10.11 -4.81
C VAL A 40 -15.64 9.16 -5.73
N PRO A 41 -16.10 9.62 -6.91
CA PRO A 41 -17.00 8.82 -7.74
C PRO A 41 -16.25 7.68 -8.43
N GLY A 42 -16.90 6.54 -8.61
CA GLY A 42 -16.38 5.40 -9.37
C GLY A 42 -16.52 4.09 -8.61
N GLU A 43 -16.13 3.01 -9.28
CA GLU A 43 -16.08 1.67 -8.73
C GLU A 43 -14.62 1.18 -8.68
N PRO A 44 -14.28 0.20 -7.84
CA PRO A 44 -12.97 -0.44 -7.85
C PRO A 44 -12.46 -0.81 -9.25
N LEU A 45 -11.18 -0.59 -9.50
CA LEU A 45 -10.52 -0.89 -10.76
C LEU A 45 -10.64 -2.39 -11.09
N ALA A 46 -11.39 -2.71 -12.13
CA ALA A 46 -11.57 -4.09 -12.61
C ALA A 46 -10.79 -4.41 -13.89
N ALA A 47 -10.41 -3.39 -14.67
CA ALA A 47 -9.72 -3.55 -15.96
C ALA A 47 -8.31 -2.96 -15.91
N PHE A 48 -7.29 -3.81 -16.14
CA PHE A 48 -5.89 -3.41 -16.11
C PHE A 48 -5.37 -3.03 -17.50
N THR A 49 -5.76 -1.85 -17.98
CA THR A 49 -5.33 -1.34 -19.30
C THR A 49 -4.05 -0.50 -19.21
N PRO A 50 -3.25 -0.37 -20.28
CA PRO A 50 -2.10 0.53 -20.31
C PRO A 50 -2.46 2.00 -20.00
N THR A 51 -3.69 2.42 -20.32
CA THR A 51 -4.17 3.77 -20.00
C THR A 51 -4.34 3.95 -18.49
N ASN A 52 -4.91 2.96 -17.80
CA ASN A 52 -4.99 2.96 -16.34
C ASN A 52 -3.61 2.90 -15.71
N GLY A 53 -2.71 2.08 -16.24
CA GLY A 53 -1.33 1.97 -15.79
C GLY A 53 -0.58 3.32 -15.85
N ARG A 54 -0.63 4.02 -16.99
CA ARG A 54 -0.07 5.38 -17.08
C ARG A 54 -0.71 6.36 -16.09
N CYS A 55 -2.03 6.30 -15.93
CA CYS A 55 -2.71 7.20 -14.99
C CYS A 55 -2.24 6.98 -13.53
N LEU A 56 -2.14 5.73 -13.10
CA LEU A 56 -1.59 5.35 -11.79
C LEU A 56 -0.10 5.71 -11.66
N GLY A 57 0.70 5.52 -12.70
CA GLY A 57 2.11 5.92 -12.73
C GLY A 57 2.31 7.43 -12.46
N ARG A 58 1.49 8.29 -13.09
CA ARG A 58 1.51 9.75 -12.80
C ARG A 58 1.11 10.08 -11.38
N PHE A 59 0.08 9.41 -10.88
CA PHE A 59 -0.41 9.60 -9.52
C PHE A 59 0.68 9.26 -8.50
N LEU A 60 1.28 8.07 -8.61
CA LEU A 60 2.36 7.63 -7.73
C LEU A 60 3.57 8.55 -7.82
N LYS A 61 3.91 9.03 -9.02
CA LYS A 61 5.01 9.99 -9.21
C LYS A 61 4.77 11.31 -8.48
N ALA A 62 3.54 11.82 -8.52
CA ALA A 62 3.16 13.03 -7.79
C ALA A 62 3.16 12.80 -6.28
N LEU A 63 2.62 11.67 -5.81
CA LEU A 63 2.60 11.32 -4.39
C LEU A 63 4.01 11.18 -3.82
N HIS A 64 4.84 10.33 -4.45
CA HIS A 64 6.21 10.07 -4.02
C HIS A 64 7.14 11.29 -4.17
N GLY A 65 6.78 12.25 -5.03
CA GLY A 65 7.48 13.52 -5.19
C GLY A 65 7.18 14.55 -4.11
N CYS A 66 6.22 14.30 -3.21
CA CYS A 66 5.92 15.19 -2.10
C CYS A 66 7.05 15.22 -1.06
N SER A 67 7.34 16.41 -0.51
CA SER A 67 8.30 16.56 0.59
C SER A 67 7.82 15.81 1.84
N VAL A 68 8.61 14.84 2.30
CA VAL A 68 8.33 14.11 3.54
C VAL A 68 8.26 15.05 4.74
N ASP A 69 9.17 16.01 4.85
CA ASP A 69 9.19 16.97 5.95
C ASP A 69 7.90 17.80 6.00
N ASP A 70 7.40 18.24 4.85
CA ASP A 70 6.14 18.99 4.79
C ASP A 70 4.96 18.08 5.09
N ALA A 71 4.93 16.87 4.54
CA ALA A 71 3.88 15.90 4.79
C ALA A 71 3.77 15.52 6.27
N VAL A 72 4.90 15.35 6.97
CA VAL A 72 4.96 15.10 8.42
C VAL A 72 4.38 16.29 9.21
N ARG A 73 4.69 17.53 8.83
CA ARG A 73 4.04 18.72 9.44
C ARG A 73 2.53 18.74 9.24
N HIS A 74 2.05 18.06 8.20
CA HIS A 74 0.64 17.87 7.91
C HIS A 74 0.07 16.54 8.41
N GLY A 75 0.80 15.78 9.24
CA GLY A 75 0.25 14.60 9.92
C GLY A 75 0.57 13.25 9.27
N LEU A 76 1.46 13.20 8.28
CA LEU A 76 2.04 11.94 7.81
C LEU A 76 2.79 11.26 8.96
N LEU A 77 2.69 9.93 9.06
CA LEU A 77 3.48 9.16 10.03
C LEU A 77 4.99 9.27 9.70
N PRO A 78 5.83 9.78 10.62
CA PRO A 78 7.24 10.02 10.35
C PRO A 78 8.03 8.71 10.24
N ALA A 79 9.20 8.78 9.58
CA ALA A 79 10.04 7.62 9.28
C ALA A 79 10.36 6.74 10.50
N SER A 80 10.66 7.35 11.65
CA SER A 80 11.00 6.61 12.88
C SER A 80 9.82 5.81 13.43
N GLU A 81 8.60 6.35 13.37
CA GLU A 81 7.41 5.66 13.84
C GLU A 81 6.97 4.58 12.83
N ALA A 82 6.97 4.92 11.53
CA ALA A 82 6.69 3.96 10.47
C ALA A 82 7.65 2.76 10.47
N ALA A 83 8.93 2.97 10.80
CA ALA A 83 9.91 1.91 10.92
C ALA A 83 9.68 1.01 12.14
N LEU A 84 9.20 1.57 13.26
CA LEU A 84 8.80 0.80 14.43
C LEU A 84 7.55 -0.04 14.14
N ASP A 85 6.54 0.55 13.50
CA ASP A 85 5.32 -0.18 13.11
C ASP A 85 5.66 -1.37 12.19
N LEU A 86 6.51 -1.17 11.18
CA LEU A 86 6.97 -2.27 10.34
C LEU A 86 7.76 -3.32 11.14
N ALA A 87 8.62 -2.91 12.07
CA ALA A 87 9.39 -3.85 12.89
C ALA A 87 8.47 -4.71 13.79
N ASP A 88 7.41 -4.12 14.33
CA ASP A 88 6.39 -4.82 15.12
C ASP A 88 5.60 -5.80 14.25
N ASP A 89 5.19 -5.41 13.04
CA ASP A 89 4.52 -6.30 12.09
C ASP A 89 5.42 -7.46 11.68
N LEU A 90 6.68 -7.20 11.33
CA LEU A 90 7.65 -8.25 11.00
C LEU A 90 7.91 -9.18 12.20
N THR A 91 7.88 -8.67 13.42
CA THR A 91 7.98 -9.50 14.63
C THR A 91 6.76 -10.39 14.80
N ARG A 92 5.56 -9.83 14.65
CA ARG A 92 4.30 -10.56 14.69
C ARG A 92 4.26 -11.65 13.63
N PHE A 93 4.62 -11.34 12.38
CA PHE A 93 4.72 -12.30 11.29
C PHE A 93 5.65 -13.47 11.60
N ARG A 94 6.82 -13.20 12.19
CA ARG A 94 7.74 -14.27 12.63
C ARG A 94 7.14 -15.18 13.69
N GLN A 95 6.26 -14.65 14.54
CA GLN A 95 5.66 -15.37 15.67
C GLN A 95 4.37 -16.11 15.29
N THR A 96 3.56 -15.56 14.38
CA THR A 96 2.19 -16.05 14.14
C THR A 96 1.97 -16.61 12.74
N VAL A 97 2.56 -15.99 11.72
CA VAL A 97 2.33 -16.38 10.31
C VAL A 97 3.37 -17.41 9.86
N LEU A 98 4.65 -17.16 10.15
CA LEU A 98 5.73 -18.03 9.69
C LEU A 98 5.60 -19.49 10.17
N PRO A 99 5.17 -19.79 11.41
CA PRO A 99 4.94 -21.18 11.83
C PRO A 99 3.85 -21.92 11.04
N LEU A 100 3.02 -21.20 10.27
CA LEU A 100 1.96 -21.76 9.43
C LEU A 100 2.43 -21.98 7.97
N VAL A 101 3.60 -21.45 7.60
CA VAL A 101 4.17 -21.63 6.26
C VAL A 101 4.70 -23.07 6.14
N PRO A 102 4.43 -23.79 5.03
CA PRO A 102 4.98 -25.12 4.83
C PRO A 102 6.51 -25.13 4.92
N ALA A 103 7.07 -26.16 5.57
CA ALA A 103 8.49 -26.23 5.91
C ALA A 103 9.43 -26.08 4.71
N GLU A 104 9.02 -26.53 3.53
CA GLU A 104 9.79 -26.39 2.29
C GLU A 104 9.94 -24.94 1.78
N TRP A 105 9.14 -23.99 2.31
CA TRP A 105 9.18 -22.56 1.96
C TRP A 105 9.65 -21.67 3.12
N GLU A 106 10.01 -22.25 4.27
CA GLU A 106 10.35 -21.48 5.48
C GLU A 106 11.55 -20.56 5.26
N SER A 107 12.56 -21.03 4.52
CA SER A 107 13.78 -20.27 4.23
C SER A 107 13.49 -19.03 3.38
N GLU A 108 12.70 -19.19 2.31
CA GLU A 108 12.27 -18.13 1.42
C GLU A 108 11.38 -17.13 2.15
N ALA A 109 10.45 -17.63 2.98
CA ALA A 109 9.60 -16.81 3.82
C ALA A 109 10.42 -15.95 4.79
N ARG A 110 11.44 -16.53 5.45
CA ARG A 110 12.36 -15.79 6.32
C ARG A 110 13.13 -14.73 5.54
N ALA A 111 13.64 -15.08 4.37
CA ALA A 111 14.40 -14.17 3.51
C ALA A 111 13.58 -12.94 3.10
N VAL A 112 12.28 -13.09 2.84
CA VAL A 112 11.37 -11.95 2.58
C VAL A 112 11.31 -11.01 3.78
N LEU A 113 11.07 -11.53 4.99
CA LEU A 113 10.99 -10.72 6.21
C LEU A 113 12.30 -9.99 6.51
N ASP A 114 13.43 -10.68 6.35
CA ASP A 114 14.76 -10.11 6.58
C ASP A 114 15.10 -9.05 5.53
N ARG A 115 14.67 -9.24 4.28
CA ARG A 115 14.90 -8.28 3.21
C ARG A 115 14.10 -7.00 3.41
N VAL A 116 12.82 -7.11 3.76
CA VAL A 116 11.92 -5.95 3.98
C VAL A 116 12.44 -5.05 5.11
N HIS A 117 13.01 -5.64 6.16
CA HIS A 117 13.61 -4.88 7.27
C HIS A 117 14.72 -3.90 6.84
N THR A 118 15.30 -4.08 5.64
CA THR A 118 16.39 -3.23 5.12
C THR A 118 15.92 -2.08 4.22
N PHE A 119 14.62 -1.92 4.02
CA PHE A 119 14.07 -0.97 3.06
C PHE A 119 14.00 0.46 3.61
N PRO A 120 14.08 1.48 2.73
CA PRO A 120 14.15 2.87 3.17
C PRO A 120 12.80 3.38 3.68
N PHE A 121 12.86 4.45 4.48
CA PHE A 121 11.70 5.22 4.95
C PHE A 121 11.95 6.69 4.59
N ASP A 122 11.83 7.01 3.30
CA ASP A 122 12.24 8.30 2.73
C ASP A 122 11.22 8.91 1.76
N THR A 123 10.10 8.23 1.54
CA THR A 123 9.10 8.62 0.55
C THR A 123 7.72 8.70 1.19
N VAL A 124 6.90 9.68 0.78
CA VAL A 124 5.47 9.69 1.11
C VAL A 124 4.78 8.59 0.31
N VAL A 125 4.27 7.56 0.97
CA VAL A 125 3.59 6.41 0.31
C VAL A 125 2.13 6.35 0.71
N HIS A 126 1.31 5.74 -0.16
CA HIS A 126 -0.06 5.38 0.15
C HIS A 126 -0.12 4.34 1.26
N GLY A 127 0.77 3.34 1.20
CA GLY A 127 0.99 2.38 2.29
C GLY A 127 0.04 1.18 2.29
N ASP A 128 -1.11 1.30 1.63
CA ASP A 128 -2.06 0.21 1.39
C ASP A 128 -2.72 0.32 0.00
N LEU A 129 -1.94 0.59 -1.04
CA LEU A 129 -2.53 0.73 -2.38
C LEU A 129 -2.88 -0.66 -2.93
N GLY A 130 -4.16 -0.90 -3.20
CA GLY A 130 -4.68 -2.07 -3.93
C GLY A 130 -5.60 -1.65 -5.09
N PRO A 131 -5.99 -2.57 -5.99
CA PRO A 131 -6.96 -2.28 -7.06
C PRO A 131 -8.32 -1.81 -6.52
N GLU A 132 -8.71 -2.27 -5.33
CA GLU A 132 -9.90 -1.84 -4.59
C GLU A 132 -9.89 -0.36 -4.18
N HIS A 133 -8.70 0.24 -4.10
CA HIS A 133 -8.49 1.63 -3.69
C HIS A 133 -8.28 2.59 -4.87
N ALA A 134 -8.16 2.07 -6.09
CA ALA A 134 -8.15 2.87 -7.32
C ALA A 134 -9.55 2.82 -7.96
N LEU A 135 -10.23 3.97 -8.04
CA LEU A 135 -11.60 4.04 -8.55
C LEU A 135 -11.64 4.39 -10.04
N THR A 136 -12.58 3.79 -10.77
CA THR A 136 -12.82 4.06 -12.19
C THR A 136 -14.27 4.40 -12.50
N SER A 137 -14.46 5.13 -13.60
CA SER A 137 -15.74 5.28 -14.30
C SER A 137 -15.52 4.92 -15.76
N GLY A 138 -15.95 3.72 -16.15
CA GLY A 138 -15.51 3.12 -17.42
C GLY A 138 -14.00 2.83 -17.38
N ASP A 139 -13.29 3.24 -18.43
CA ASP A 139 -11.84 3.01 -18.54
C ASP A 139 -10.98 4.14 -17.94
N VAL A 140 -11.57 5.09 -17.21
CA VAL A 140 -10.87 6.25 -16.67
C VAL A 140 -10.77 6.12 -15.15
N ILE A 141 -9.55 6.22 -14.61
CA ILE A 141 -9.35 6.34 -13.15
C ILE A 141 -9.82 7.72 -12.72
N THR A 142 -10.72 7.74 -11.75
CA THR A 142 -11.38 8.95 -11.23
C THR A 142 -10.78 9.40 -9.91
N GLY A 143 -10.20 8.50 -9.13
CA GLY A 143 -9.56 8.82 -7.86
C GLY A 143 -8.90 7.65 -7.17
N VAL A 144 -8.23 7.95 -6.06
CA VAL A 144 -7.62 6.97 -5.15
C VAL A 144 -8.17 7.24 -3.76
N ILE A 145 -8.48 6.19 -3.01
CA ILE A 145 -9.08 6.26 -1.67
C ILE A 145 -8.28 5.43 -0.66
N ASP A 146 -8.69 5.49 0.61
CA ASP A 146 -8.13 4.71 1.73
C ASP A 146 -6.66 5.00 2.09
N PHE A 147 -6.38 6.26 2.42
CA PHE A 147 -5.06 6.72 2.86
C PHE A 147 -4.82 6.49 4.37
N GLY A 148 -5.55 5.56 5.00
CA GLY A 148 -5.43 5.28 6.43
C GLY A 148 -4.02 4.89 6.85
N ASP A 149 -3.28 4.26 5.93
CA ASP A 149 -1.92 3.73 6.13
C ASP A 149 -0.82 4.60 5.50
N ALA A 150 -1.17 5.82 5.08
CA ALA A 150 -0.23 6.76 4.51
C ALA A 150 0.88 7.11 5.52
N ARG A 151 2.12 6.93 5.08
CA ARG A 151 3.30 7.06 5.94
C ARG A 151 4.54 7.46 5.16
N CYS A 152 5.60 7.81 5.88
CA CYS A 152 6.94 7.77 5.30
C CYS A 152 7.35 6.30 5.14
N GLY A 153 7.82 5.90 3.97
CA GLY A 153 8.14 4.50 3.66
C GLY A 153 8.96 4.34 2.38
N ASP A 154 9.02 3.10 1.90
CA ASP A 154 9.67 2.75 0.63
C ASP A 154 8.68 2.91 -0.52
N ALA A 155 9.00 3.78 -1.48
CA ALA A 155 8.22 3.97 -2.71
C ALA A 155 7.82 2.63 -3.40
N ALA A 156 8.66 1.61 -3.27
CA ALA A 156 8.41 0.31 -3.89
C ALA A 156 7.21 -0.47 -3.33
N MET A 157 6.72 -0.10 -2.15
CA MET A 157 5.52 -0.68 -1.55
C MET A 157 4.29 -0.51 -2.45
N ASP A 158 4.08 0.71 -2.95
CA ASP A 158 2.94 1.05 -3.81
C ASP A 158 3.07 0.47 -5.23
N PHE A 159 4.24 -0.11 -5.57
CA PHE A 159 4.45 -0.85 -6.82
C PHE A 159 4.18 -2.34 -6.74
N SER A 160 3.98 -2.87 -5.52
CA SER A 160 3.93 -4.31 -5.27
C SER A 160 2.90 -5.04 -6.14
N TRP A 161 1.64 -4.63 -6.14
CA TRP A 161 0.61 -5.23 -6.99
C TRP A 161 0.64 -4.70 -8.42
N THR A 162 0.99 -3.42 -8.64
CA THR A 162 0.97 -2.82 -9.99
C THR A 162 2.04 -3.38 -10.92
N LEU A 163 3.15 -3.91 -10.38
CA LEU A 163 4.22 -4.52 -11.18
C LEU A 163 4.20 -6.05 -11.17
N HIS A 164 3.61 -6.68 -10.14
CA HIS A 164 3.68 -8.13 -9.95
C HIS A 164 2.32 -8.83 -9.84
N GLY A 165 1.22 -8.06 -9.79
CA GLY A 165 -0.15 -8.57 -9.68
C GLY A 165 -1.06 -8.24 -10.88
N THR A 166 -0.50 -7.69 -11.96
CA THR A 166 -1.26 -7.24 -13.15
C THR A 166 -0.67 -7.78 -14.45
N PRO A 167 -1.42 -7.75 -15.58
CA PRO A 167 -0.86 -8.00 -16.90
C PRO A 167 0.34 -7.09 -17.23
N GLU A 168 1.30 -7.62 -17.99
CA GLU A 168 2.56 -6.96 -18.36
C GLU A 168 2.34 -5.55 -18.95
N ALA A 169 1.39 -5.41 -19.87
CA ALA A 169 1.11 -4.12 -20.51
C ALA A 169 0.62 -3.02 -19.54
N PHE A 170 -0.01 -3.39 -18.42
CA PHE A 170 -0.34 -2.44 -17.35
C PHE A 170 0.90 -2.10 -16.52
N ALA A 171 1.65 -3.13 -16.10
CA ALA A 171 2.85 -2.98 -15.29
C ALA A 171 3.91 -2.11 -15.98
N ASP A 172 4.13 -2.32 -17.28
CA ASP A 172 5.07 -1.54 -18.09
C ASP A 172 4.61 -0.09 -18.20
N ALA A 173 3.32 0.14 -18.42
CA ALA A 173 2.75 1.48 -18.48
C ALA A 173 2.90 2.26 -17.16
N VAL A 174 2.73 1.59 -16.00
CA VAL A 174 3.01 2.18 -14.68
C VAL A 174 4.49 2.50 -14.55
N ALA A 175 5.35 1.52 -14.87
CA ALA A 175 6.79 1.62 -14.68
C ALA A 175 7.42 2.71 -15.54
N GLU A 176 7.02 2.82 -16.82
CA GLU A 176 7.52 3.81 -17.76
C GLU A 176 7.10 5.24 -17.36
N GLU A 177 5.82 5.43 -17.03
CA GLU A 177 5.30 6.77 -16.69
C GLU A 177 5.89 7.28 -15.36
N TYR A 178 5.99 6.40 -14.36
CA TYR A 178 6.64 6.75 -13.10
C TYR A 178 8.14 7.00 -13.29
N GLY A 179 8.81 6.10 -14.04
CA GLY A 179 10.27 6.00 -14.14
C GLY A 179 10.84 5.04 -13.09
N VAL A 180 10.25 3.84 -12.95
CA VAL A 180 10.64 2.86 -11.93
C VAL A 180 12.07 2.38 -12.18
N THR A 181 12.93 2.52 -11.17
CA THR A 181 14.31 2.03 -11.24
C THR A 181 14.38 0.51 -11.03
N PRO A 182 15.46 -0.16 -11.51
CA PRO A 182 15.67 -1.58 -11.23
C PRO A 182 15.63 -1.93 -9.74
N ALA A 183 16.26 -1.11 -8.90
CA ALA A 183 16.27 -1.31 -7.45
C ALA A 183 14.87 -1.19 -6.82
N GLN A 184 14.02 -0.26 -7.30
CA GLN A 184 12.63 -0.18 -6.85
C GLN A 184 11.83 -1.40 -7.30
N ARG A 185 12.02 -1.87 -8.54
CA ARG A 185 11.35 -3.08 -9.06
C ARG A 185 11.70 -4.31 -8.22
N GLU A 186 12.96 -4.48 -7.86
CA GLU A 186 13.39 -5.58 -6.98
C GLU A 186 12.71 -5.52 -5.61
N ARG A 187 12.66 -4.34 -4.98
CA ARG A 187 11.97 -4.18 -3.68
C ARG A 187 10.47 -4.37 -3.80
N ALA A 188 9.85 -3.93 -4.89
CA ALA A 188 8.43 -4.12 -5.17
C ALA A 188 8.06 -5.60 -5.23
N ALA A 189 8.93 -6.43 -5.82
CA ALA A 189 8.75 -7.88 -5.85
C ALA A 189 8.78 -8.51 -4.44
N VAL A 190 9.58 -7.95 -3.53
CA VAL A 190 9.63 -8.40 -2.14
C VAL A 190 8.39 -7.94 -1.36
N TRP A 191 7.96 -6.69 -1.53
CA TRP A 191 6.70 -6.20 -0.97
C TRP A 191 5.50 -7.00 -1.45
N HIS A 192 5.48 -7.39 -2.73
CA HIS A 192 4.44 -8.25 -3.29
C HIS A 192 4.38 -9.61 -2.57
N ARG A 193 5.54 -10.21 -2.31
CA ARG A 193 5.66 -11.47 -1.54
C ARG A 193 5.23 -11.32 -0.08
N LEU A 194 5.42 -10.15 0.53
CA LEU A 194 5.01 -9.86 1.90
C LEU A 194 3.50 -9.59 2.02
N SER A 195 2.84 -9.01 1.01
CA SER A 195 1.44 -8.57 1.08
C SER A 195 0.48 -9.59 1.74
N PRO A 196 0.48 -10.90 1.38
CA PRO A 196 -0.47 -11.87 1.96
C PRO A 196 -0.25 -12.15 3.46
N TRP A 197 0.90 -11.76 4.01
CA TRP A 197 1.19 -11.94 5.43
C TRP A 197 0.26 -11.06 6.29
N TYR A 198 -0.11 -9.88 5.80
CA TYR A 198 -1.10 -9.03 6.45
C TYR A 198 -2.48 -9.69 6.47
N GLU A 199 -2.87 -10.36 5.37
CA GLU A 199 -4.13 -11.09 5.29
C GLU A 199 -4.19 -12.25 6.28
N VAL A 200 -3.13 -13.07 6.35
CA VAL A 200 -3.04 -14.17 7.33
C VAL A 200 -3.07 -13.64 8.76
N SER A 201 -2.28 -12.60 9.05
CA SER A 201 -2.22 -11.98 10.38
C SER A 201 -3.57 -11.39 10.80
N ARG A 202 -4.28 -10.75 9.87
CA ARG A 202 -5.62 -10.22 10.11
C ARG A 202 -6.64 -11.33 10.33
N GLY A 203 -6.62 -12.38 9.51
CA GLY A 203 -7.48 -13.55 9.68
C GLY A 203 -7.30 -14.20 11.05
N LEU A 204 -6.05 -14.33 11.53
CA LEU A 204 -5.75 -14.79 12.89
C LEU A 204 -6.27 -13.85 13.96
N HIS A 205 -6.23 -12.54 13.75
CA HIS A 205 -6.68 -11.55 14.72
C HIS A 205 -8.21 -11.52 14.88
N VAL A 206 -8.95 -11.79 13.79
CA VAL A 206 -10.42 -11.75 13.77
C VAL A 206 -11.07 -13.14 13.83
N ASP A 207 -10.28 -14.18 14.09
CA ASP A 207 -10.72 -15.59 14.13
C ASP A 207 -11.45 -16.04 12.85
N ASP A 208 -10.96 -15.60 11.68
CA ASP A 208 -11.48 -15.97 10.36
C ASP A 208 -10.58 -17.02 9.68
N PRO A 209 -10.95 -18.32 9.74
CA PRO A 209 -10.13 -19.40 9.18
C PRO A 209 -10.11 -19.43 7.66
N ASP A 210 -11.08 -18.80 6.98
CA ASP A 210 -11.11 -18.75 5.52
C ASP A 210 -10.12 -17.68 5.03
N MET A 211 -10.10 -16.50 5.67
CA MET A 211 -9.09 -15.47 5.42
C MET A 211 -7.65 -15.97 5.67
N VAL A 212 -7.43 -16.73 6.74
CA VAL A 212 -6.13 -17.36 7.01
C VAL A 212 -5.72 -18.30 5.88
N ARG A 213 -6.66 -19.11 5.38
CA ARG A 213 -6.40 -20.08 4.31
C ARG A 213 -6.07 -19.40 2.99
N ASP A 214 -6.85 -18.38 2.62
CA ASP A 214 -6.67 -17.65 1.37
C ASP A 214 -5.35 -16.86 1.38
N GLY A 215 -5.04 -16.20 2.51
CA GLY A 215 -3.76 -15.53 2.72
C GLY A 215 -2.57 -16.48 2.65
N LEU A 216 -2.65 -17.68 3.24
CA LEU A 216 -1.57 -18.69 3.16
C LEU A 216 -1.39 -19.22 1.74
N HIS A 217 -2.48 -19.44 1.01
CA HIS A 217 -2.41 -19.82 -0.40
C HIS A 217 -1.73 -18.71 -1.23
N GLY A 218 -2.13 -17.46 -1.00
CA GLY A 218 -1.52 -16.29 -1.64
C GLY A 218 -0.03 -16.11 -1.29
N LEU A 219 0.35 -16.38 -0.05
CA LEU A 219 1.73 -16.35 0.44
C LEU A 219 2.58 -17.39 -0.30
N VAL A 220 2.16 -18.67 -0.24
CA VAL A 220 2.91 -19.78 -0.86
C VAL A 220 3.01 -19.61 -2.37
N SER A 221 1.93 -19.16 -3.03
CA SER A 221 1.95 -18.90 -4.47
C SER A 221 3.02 -17.88 -4.86
N ARG A 222 3.24 -16.85 -4.04
CA ARG A 222 4.21 -15.78 -4.33
C ARG A 222 5.64 -16.14 -3.94
N LEU A 223 5.85 -17.05 -2.99
CA LEU A 223 7.18 -17.58 -2.69
C LEU A 223 7.73 -18.48 -3.81
N ARG A 224 6.83 -19.11 -4.59
CA ARG A 224 7.20 -19.96 -5.74
C ARG A 224 7.69 -19.18 -6.96
N THR A 225 7.30 -17.92 -7.07
CA THR A 225 7.67 -17.06 -8.21
C THR A 225 8.93 -16.27 -7.83
N PRO A 226 10.03 -16.38 -8.63
CA PRO A 226 11.31 -15.72 -8.32
C PRO A 226 11.21 -14.21 -8.11
#